data_AF-A0A0U2T9N7-F1
#
_entry.id   AF-A0A0U2T9N7-F1
#
_cell.length_a   1.000
_cell.length_b   1.000
_cell.length_c   1.000
_cell.angle_alpha   90.00
_cell.angle_beta   90.00
_cell.angle_gamma   90.00
#
_symmetry.space_group_name_H-M   'P 1'
#
loop_
_entity.id
_entity.type
_entity.pdbx_description
1 polymer ?
#
loop_
_entity_poly.entity_id
_entity_poly.type
_entity_poly.pdbx_seq_one_letter_code
_entity_poly.pdbx_strand_id
1 'polypeptide(L)'
;PWTVDIADELHIPRILYNLSAYMCYSIMHNLKVYRPHKQPNLDESQSFVVPGLPDEIKFKLSQLTDDLRKPDDQKTVFDELLEQVGDSEERSYGIVHDTFYELEPAYVDYYQKLKKPKCWHFGPLSHFASKIRSKELISEHNNNEIVIDWLNAQKPKSVLYVSFGSMARFPESQLNEIAQALDASNVPFIFVLRPNEETASWLPVGNLEDKTKKGLYIKGWVPQLTIMEHSATGGFMTHCGTNSVLEAITFGVPMITWPLYADQFYNEKVVEVRGLG
;
A
#
# COMPACT_ATOMS: atom_id res chain seq x y z
N PRO A 1 19.38 -7.76 2.84
CA PRO A 1 20.35 -8.76 2.32
C PRO A 1 21.61 -8.93 3.18
N TRP A 2 22.36 -7.86 3.49
CA TRP A 2 23.73 -7.94 4.07
C TRP A 2 23.85 -8.69 5.42
N THR A 3 22.80 -8.75 6.23
CA THR A 3 22.84 -9.43 7.54
C THR A 3 22.90 -10.96 7.45
N VAL A 4 22.64 -11.54 6.26
CA VAL A 4 22.58 -13.00 6.10
C VAL A 4 23.94 -13.68 6.26
N ASP A 5 25.00 -13.09 5.71
CA ASP A 5 26.34 -13.67 5.79
C ASP A 5 26.88 -13.65 7.22
N ILE A 6 26.66 -12.54 7.94
CA ILE A 6 27.04 -12.39 9.34
C ILE A 6 26.24 -13.35 10.23
N ALA A 7 24.93 -13.51 9.96
CA ALA A 7 24.10 -14.45 10.70
C ALA A 7 24.58 -15.90 10.51
N ASP A 8 24.98 -16.27 9.29
CA ASP A 8 25.54 -17.59 9.00
C ASP A 8 26.90 -17.80 9.67
N GLU A 9 27.80 -16.81 9.60
CA GLU A 9 29.13 -16.83 10.23
C GLU A 9 29.05 -16.98 11.76
N LEU A 10 28.11 -16.25 12.39
CA LEU A 10 27.91 -16.27 13.84
C LEU A 10 26.97 -17.41 14.29
N HIS A 11 26.45 -18.22 13.37
CA HIS A 11 25.47 -19.28 13.63
C HIS A 11 24.19 -18.78 14.34
N ILE A 12 23.73 -17.57 13.99
CA ILE A 12 22.51 -16.95 14.54
C ILE A 12 21.34 -17.17 13.58
N PRO A 13 20.21 -17.77 14.01
CA PRO A 13 19.03 -17.91 13.17
C PRO A 13 18.47 -16.56 12.74
N ARG A 14 18.51 -16.26 11.43
CA ARG A 14 17.97 -15.03 10.87
C ARG A 14 16.51 -15.19 10.48
N ILE A 15 15.64 -14.36 11.05
CA ILE A 15 14.22 -14.28 10.68
C ILE A 15 13.99 -13.00 9.90
N LEU A 16 13.40 -13.13 8.72
CA LEU A 16 12.93 -11.99 7.94
C LEU A 16 11.55 -11.55 8.37
N TYR A 17 11.30 -10.25 8.24
CA TYR A 17 9.98 -9.68 8.43
C TYR A 17 9.53 -9.01 7.14
N ASN A 18 8.53 -9.62 6.50
CA ASN A 18 7.97 -9.18 5.22
C ASN A 18 6.63 -8.48 5.50
N LEU A 19 6.53 -7.22 5.08
CA LEU A 19 5.34 -6.43 5.33
C LEU A 19 4.17 -6.88 4.44
N SER A 20 4.44 -7.32 3.22
CA SER A 20 3.39 -7.58 2.22
C SER A 20 2.78 -8.99 2.31
N ALA A 21 1.53 -9.07 1.85
CA ALA A 21 0.73 -10.28 1.75
C ALA A 21 1.43 -11.41 0.95
N TYR A 22 1.12 -12.66 1.27
CA TYR A 22 1.64 -13.83 0.54
C TYR A 22 1.29 -13.79 -0.95
N MET A 23 0.11 -13.27 -1.30
CA MET A 23 -0.33 -13.07 -2.68
C MET A 23 0.63 -12.16 -3.45
N CYS A 24 1.04 -11.04 -2.86
CA CYS A 24 1.98 -10.10 -3.47
C CYS A 24 3.32 -10.80 -3.80
N TYR A 25 3.90 -11.52 -2.83
CA TYR A 25 5.15 -12.26 -3.06
C TYR A 25 4.99 -13.42 -4.04
N SER A 26 3.84 -14.09 -4.05
CA SER A 26 3.53 -15.16 -5.00
C SER A 26 3.43 -14.65 -6.43
N ILE A 27 2.76 -13.50 -6.64
CA ILE A 27 2.67 -12.81 -7.93
C ILE A 27 4.07 -12.44 -8.41
N MET A 28 4.86 -11.76 -7.58
CA MET A 28 6.23 -11.34 -7.93
C MET A 28 7.12 -12.55 -8.29
N HIS A 29 7.02 -13.65 -7.52
CA HIS A 29 7.75 -14.88 -7.82
C HIS A 29 7.36 -15.46 -9.18
N ASN A 30 6.06 -15.63 -9.44
CA ASN A 30 5.57 -16.24 -10.69
C ASN A 30 5.86 -15.36 -11.91
N LEU A 31 5.81 -14.03 -11.77
CA LEU A 31 6.22 -13.10 -12.82
C LEU A 31 7.70 -13.28 -13.18
N LYS A 32 8.58 -13.49 -12.19
CA LYS A 32 10.02 -13.72 -12.40
C LYS A 32 10.31 -15.09 -13.02
N VAL A 33 9.59 -16.13 -12.61
CA VAL A 33 9.79 -17.52 -13.07
C VAL A 33 9.22 -17.75 -14.47
N TYR A 34 7.94 -17.42 -14.68
CA TYR A 34 7.24 -17.74 -15.93
C TYR A 34 7.37 -16.67 -17.01
N ARG A 35 7.70 -15.43 -16.60
CA ARG A 35 7.91 -14.27 -17.49
C ARG A 35 6.81 -14.09 -18.58
N PRO A 36 5.51 -14.16 -18.23
CA PRO A 36 4.42 -14.02 -19.20
C PRO A 36 4.42 -12.64 -19.89
N HIS A 37 5.01 -11.62 -19.26
CA HIS A 37 5.15 -10.27 -19.78
C HIS A 37 6.18 -10.14 -20.92
N LYS A 38 7.04 -11.15 -21.16
CA LYS A 38 8.04 -11.15 -22.24
C LYS A 38 7.54 -11.81 -23.53
N GLN A 39 6.23 -11.98 -23.69
CA GLN A 39 5.65 -12.55 -24.90
C GLN A 39 5.81 -11.57 -26.08
N PRO A 40 6.22 -12.06 -27.28
CA PRO A 40 6.64 -11.19 -28.39
C PRO A 40 5.53 -10.30 -28.99
N ASN A 41 4.26 -10.60 -28.72
CA ASN A 41 3.10 -9.87 -29.28
C ASN A 41 2.29 -9.13 -28.21
N LEU A 42 2.81 -8.97 -27.00
CA LEU A 42 2.10 -8.29 -25.92
C LEU A 42 2.30 -6.77 -26.02
N ASP A 43 1.20 -6.04 -26.17
CA ASP A 43 1.22 -4.57 -26.17
C ASP A 43 0.86 -3.96 -24.80
N GLU A 44 1.14 -2.66 -24.62
CA GLU A 44 0.89 -1.92 -23.36
C GLU A 44 -0.60 -1.83 -22.96
N SER A 45 -1.51 -1.97 -23.92
CA SER A 45 -2.96 -1.90 -23.67
C SER A 45 -3.55 -3.23 -23.21
N GLN A 46 -2.90 -4.33 -23.60
CA GLN A 46 -3.32 -5.70 -23.33
C GLN A 46 -3.00 -6.14 -21.91
N SER A 47 -3.84 -7.05 -21.41
CA SER A 47 -3.62 -7.73 -20.13
C SER A 47 -3.21 -9.18 -20.38
N PHE A 48 -2.35 -9.70 -19.50
CA PHE A 48 -1.94 -11.09 -19.49
C PHE A 48 -2.18 -11.70 -18.10
N VAL A 49 -2.34 -13.02 -18.06
CA VAL A 49 -2.54 -13.78 -16.82
C VAL A 49 -1.19 -14.18 -16.23
N VAL A 50 -1.04 -14.08 -14.91
CA VAL A 50 0.13 -14.61 -14.19
C VAL A 50 -0.08 -16.11 -13.96
N PRO A 51 0.72 -16.99 -14.59
CA PRO A 51 0.50 -18.43 -14.49
C PRO A 51 0.74 -18.97 -13.08
N GLY A 52 0.08 -20.07 -12.74
CA GLY A 52 0.38 -20.89 -11.56
C GLY A 52 -0.07 -20.32 -10.21
N LEU A 53 -0.83 -19.23 -10.19
CA LEU A 53 -1.41 -18.69 -8.95
C LEU A 53 -2.73 -19.38 -8.60
N PRO A 54 -3.14 -19.37 -7.32
CA PRO A 54 -4.46 -19.83 -6.88
C PRO A 54 -5.63 -19.16 -7.60
N ASP A 55 -5.57 -17.84 -7.84
CA ASP A 55 -6.59 -17.09 -8.58
C ASP A 55 -6.07 -16.65 -9.96
N GLU A 56 -7.00 -16.37 -10.89
CA GLU A 56 -6.67 -15.77 -12.18
C GLU A 56 -6.33 -14.28 -12.01
N ILE A 57 -5.06 -13.99 -11.78
CA ILE A 57 -4.57 -12.62 -11.65
C ILE A 57 -4.07 -12.08 -12.99
N LYS A 58 -4.58 -10.92 -13.39
CA LYS A 58 -4.20 -10.23 -14.63
C LYS A 58 -3.45 -8.93 -14.36
N PHE A 59 -2.45 -8.67 -15.20
CA PHE A 59 -1.70 -7.41 -15.23
C PHE A 59 -1.58 -6.87 -16.65
N LYS A 60 -1.46 -5.55 -16.76
CA LYS A 60 -0.89 -4.86 -17.92
C LYS A 60 0.62 -4.64 -17.71
N LEU A 61 1.35 -4.41 -18.79
CA LEU A 61 2.78 -4.07 -18.72
C LEU A 61 3.03 -2.83 -17.84
N SER A 62 2.19 -1.80 -17.95
CA SER A 62 2.27 -0.57 -17.15
C SER A 62 2.07 -0.76 -15.63
N GLN A 63 1.56 -1.90 -15.19
CA GLN A 63 1.34 -2.22 -13.77
C GLN A 63 2.50 -3.03 -13.16
N LEU A 64 3.53 -3.36 -13.95
CA LEU A 64 4.70 -4.08 -13.48
C LEU A 64 5.75 -3.13 -12.92
N THR A 65 6.51 -3.63 -11.96
CA THR A 65 7.68 -2.93 -11.43
C THR A 65 8.77 -2.79 -12.49
N ASP A 66 9.57 -1.73 -12.36
CA ASP A 66 10.62 -1.40 -13.33
C ASP A 66 11.63 -2.53 -13.56
N ASP A 67 11.94 -3.32 -12.53
CA ASP A 67 12.85 -4.48 -12.61
C ASP A 67 12.33 -5.57 -13.57
N LEU A 68 11.00 -5.67 -13.74
CA LEU A 68 10.37 -6.62 -14.65
C LEU A 68 10.16 -6.06 -16.06
N ARG A 69 10.07 -4.74 -16.20
CA ARG A 69 9.83 -4.07 -17.50
C ARG A 69 11.12 -3.84 -18.29
N LYS A 70 12.23 -3.63 -17.59
CA LYS A 70 13.52 -3.34 -18.23
C LYS A 70 14.11 -4.58 -18.92
N PRO A 71 14.85 -4.39 -20.03
CA PRO A 71 15.67 -5.44 -20.61
C PRO A 71 16.69 -6.01 -19.61
N ASP A 72 16.99 -7.32 -19.72
CA ASP A 72 17.88 -8.02 -18.78
C ASP A 72 19.33 -7.49 -18.80
N ASP A 73 19.74 -6.81 -19.87
CA ASP A 73 21.05 -6.16 -20.04
C ASP A 73 21.11 -4.74 -19.48
N GLN A 74 20.00 -4.21 -18.95
CA GLN A 74 19.89 -2.88 -18.34
C GLN A 74 19.65 -2.92 -16.84
N LYS A 75 20.17 -3.95 -16.16
CA LYS A 75 20.09 -4.04 -14.70
C LYS A 75 20.81 -2.86 -14.04
N THR A 76 20.10 -2.23 -13.12
CA THR A 76 20.63 -1.17 -12.26
C THR A 76 21.19 -1.77 -10.97
N VAL A 77 21.99 -0.99 -10.24
CA VAL A 77 22.45 -1.35 -8.88
C VAL A 77 21.28 -1.68 -7.95
N PHE A 78 20.13 -1.03 -8.16
CA PHE A 78 18.92 -1.31 -7.39
C PHE A 78 18.32 -2.69 -7.74
N ASP A 79 18.37 -3.10 -9.01
CA ASP A 79 17.88 -4.41 -9.45
C ASP A 79 18.76 -5.53 -8.88
N GLU A 80 20.09 -5.35 -8.88
CA GLU A 80 21.04 -6.27 -8.23
C GLU A 80 20.78 -6.36 -6.72
N LEU A 81 20.47 -5.25 -6.06
CA LEU A 81 20.09 -5.24 -4.64
C LEU A 81 18.81 -6.04 -4.39
N LEU A 82 17.80 -5.96 -5.27
CA LEU A 82 16.57 -6.75 -5.16
C LEU A 82 16.83 -8.25 -5.35
N GLU A 83 17.74 -8.63 -6.26
CA GLU A 83 18.18 -10.02 -6.42
C GLU A 83 18.88 -10.53 -5.15
N GLN A 84 19.82 -9.75 -4.60
CA GLN A 84 20.46 -10.07 -3.33
C GLN A 84 19.48 -10.17 -2.16
N VAL A 85 18.43 -9.35 -2.14
CA VAL A 85 17.34 -9.46 -1.16
C VAL A 85 16.69 -10.83 -1.29
N GLY A 86 16.28 -11.22 -2.51
CA GLY A 86 15.68 -12.53 -2.80
C GLY A 86 16.56 -13.71 -2.37
N ASP A 87 17.85 -13.68 -2.73
CA ASP A 87 18.81 -14.72 -2.35
C ASP A 87 18.98 -14.81 -0.84
N SER A 88 19.03 -13.65 -0.16
CA SER A 88 19.09 -13.62 1.30
C SER A 88 17.83 -14.24 1.91
N GLU A 89 16.65 -14.06 1.32
CA GLU A 89 15.42 -14.69 1.81
C GLU A 89 15.56 -16.20 1.88
N GLU A 90 16.05 -16.84 0.80
CA GLU A 90 16.20 -18.30 0.73
C GLU A 90 17.17 -18.86 1.78
N ARG A 91 18.16 -18.05 2.19
CA ARG A 91 19.16 -18.41 3.21
C ARG A 91 18.72 -18.10 4.64
N SER A 92 17.54 -17.51 4.83
CA SER A 92 17.02 -17.22 6.18
C SER A 92 16.50 -18.49 6.86
N TYR A 93 16.54 -18.51 8.20
CA TYR A 93 15.90 -19.58 8.97
C TYR A 93 14.38 -19.62 8.75
N GLY A 94 13.76 -18.43 8.63
CA GLY A 94 12.35 -18.31 8.31
C GLY A 94 11.92 -16.88 8.05
N ILE A 95 10.65 -16.72 7.68
CA ILE A 95 10.05 -15.46 7.26
C ILE A 95 8.74 -15.28 8.03
N VAL A 96 8.54 -14.09 8.61
CA VAL A 96 7.28 -13.68 9.23
C VAL A 96 6.63 -12.64 8.33
N HIS A 97 5.38 -12.87 7.92
CA HIS A 97 4.59 -11.94 7.12
C HIS A 97 3.63 -11.12 8.01
N ASP A 98 3.51 -9.81 7.75
CA ASP A 98 2.49 -8.95 8.38
C ASP A 98 1.12 -9.17 7.75
N THR A 99 0.52 -10.32 8.04
CA THR A 99 -0.78 -10.73 7.50
C THR A 99 -1.41 -11.74 8.45
N PHE A 100 -2.57 -12.27 8.09
CA PHE A 100 -3.26 -13.34 8.82
C PHE A 100 -3.85 -14.35 7.85
N TYR A 101 -4.01 -15.60 8.29
CA TYR A 101 -4.35 -16.72 7.41
C TYR A 101 -5.66 -16.50 6.66
N GLU A 102 -6.70 -16.01 7.34
CA GLU A 102 -8.03 -15.82 6.80
C GLU A 102 -8.08 -14.77 5.68
N LEU A 103 -7.10 -13.87 5.60
CA LEU A 103 -7.01 -12.92 4.49
C LEU A 103 -6.65 -13.62 3.18
N GLU A 104 -5.89 -14.70 3.20
CA GLU A 104 -5.34 -15.29 1.97
C GLU A 104 -4.93 -16.77 2.07
N PRO A 105 -5.82 -17.66 2.52
CA PRO A 105 -5.46 -19.03 2.89
C PRO A 105 -4.80 -19.81 1.74
N ALA A 106 -5.33 -19.68 0.53
CA ALA A 106 -4.78 -20.35 -0.65
C ALA A 106 -3.36 -19.87 -1.01
N TYR A 107 -3.02 -18.60 -0.75
CA TYR A 107 -1.67 -18.08 -0.99
C TYR A 107 -0.71 -18.42 0.12
N VAL A 108 -1.17 -18.51 1.37
CA VAL A 108 -0.34 -19.04 2.46
C VAL A 108 0.14 -20.45 2.10
N ASP A 109 -0.80 -21.32 1.73
CA ASP A 109 -0.50 -22.72 1.40
C ASP A 109 0.34 -22.85 0.11
N TYR A 110 0.11 -21.97 -0.87
CA TYR A 110 0.88 -21.91 -2.10
C TYR A 110 2.32 -21.46 -1.83
N TYR A 111 2.49 -20.33 -1.15
CA TYR A 111 3.80 -19.71 -0.92
C TYR A 111 4.70 -20.57 -0.04
N GLN A 112 4.12 -21.24 0.96
CA GLN A 112 4.85 -22.21 1.80
C GLN A 112 5.46 -23.37 1.00
N LYS A 113 4.86 -23.75 -0.14
CA LYS A 113 5.43 -24.78 -1.03
C LYS A 113 6.54 -24.25 -1.93
N LEU A 114 6.56 -22.94 -2.21
CA LEU A 114 7.57 -22.30 -3.04
C LEU A 114 8.88 -22.05 -2.30
N LYS A 115 8.78 -21.65 -1.03
CA LYS A 115 9.93 -21.19 -0.25
C LYS A 115 10.50 -22.32 0.61
N LYS A 116 11.84 -22.39 0.68
CA LYS A 116 12.55 -23.31 1.58
C LYS A 116 12.43 -22.90 3.05
N PRO A 117 12.56 -21.60 3.43
CA PRO A 117 12.41 -21.19 4.81
C PRO A 117 10.99 -21.39 5.32
N LYS A 118 10.86 -21.68 6.62
CA LYS A 118 9.55 -21.72 7.28
C LYS A 118 8.90 -20.34 7.23
N CYS A 119 7.65 -20.29 6.81
CA CYS A 119 6.88 -19.06 6.75
C CYS A 119 5.82 -19.05 7.85
N TRP A 120 5.80 -17.97 8.63
CA TRP A 120 4.77 -17.65 9.61
C TRP A 120 4.10 -16.34 9.23
N HIS A 121 2.93 -16.10 9.78
CA HIS A 121 2.20 -14.84 9.66
C HIS A 121 1.82 -14.34 11.04
N PHE A 122 1.97 -13.04 11.24
CA PHE A 122 1.62 -12.36 12.48
C PHE A 122 1.13 -10.96 12.11
N GLY A 123 -0.17 -10.71 12.27
CA GLY A 123 -0.73 -9.44 11.86
C GLY A 123 -2.27 -9.41 11.88
N PRO A 124 -2.84 -8.30 11.37
CA PRO A 124 -2.08 -7.14 10.89
C PRO A 124 -1.54 -6.32 12.08
N LEU A 125 -0.28 -5.87 12.00
CA LEU A 125 0.34 -5.07 13.09
C LEU A 125 -0.45 -3.81 13.42
N SER A 126 -1.13 -3.23 12.43
CA SER A 126 -2.05 -2.12 12.59
C SER A 126 -3.11 -2.36 13.67
N HIS A 127 -3.60 -3.61 13.81
CA HIS A 127 -4.57 -3.98 14.85
C HIS A 127 -4.00 -3.89 16.26
N PHE A 128 -2.73 -4.24 16.44
CA PHE A 128 -2.06 -4.13 17.74
C PHE A 128 -1.63 -2.68 18.01
N ALA A 129 -1.15 -1.98 16.98
CA ALA A 129 -0.72 -0.60 17.06
C ALA A 129 -1.87 0.34 17.44
N SER A 130 -3.08 0.16 16.90
CA SER A 130 -4.24 1.00 17.26
C SER A 130 -4.59 0.92 18.74
N LYS A 131 -4.51 -0.29 19.32
CA LYS A 131 -4.77 -0.54 20.74
C LYS A 131 -3.75 0.13 21.67
N ILE A 132 -2.49 0.25 21.23
CA ILE A 132 -1.41 0.88 21.99
C ILE A 132 -1.45 2.42 21.81
N ARG A 133 -1.60 2.88 20.56
CA ARG A 133 -1.46 4.29 20.16
C ARG A 133 -2.63 5.20 20.53
N SER A 134 -3.80 4.64 20.86
CA SER A 134 -4.94 5.42 21.37
C SER A 134 -4.61 6.24 22.63
N LYS A 135 -3.51 5.93 23.34
CA LYS A 135 -3.07 6.65 24.54
C LYS A 135 -1.93 7.65 24.33
N GLU A 136 -1.17 7.58 23.24
CA GLU A 136 0.14 8.26 23.13
C GLU A 136 0.23 9.34 22.05
N LEU A 137 -0.60 9.31 20.99
CA LEU A 137 -0.46 10.24 19.85
C LEU A 137 -1.40 11.45 19.86
N ILE A 138 -2.28 11.55 20.86
CA ILE A 138 -3.21 12.69 20.99
C ILE A 138 -2.46 13.98 21.41
N SER A 139 -1.24 13.87 21.96
CA SER A 139 -0.60 14.98 22.68
C SER A 139 0.38 15.86 21.90
N GLU A 140 0.73 15.61 20.63
CA GLU A 140 1.88 16.29 20.00
C GLU A 140 1.63 17.10 18.72
N HIS A 141 0.43 17.09 18.12
CA HIS A 141 0.18 17.82 16.87
C HIS A 141 -1.18 18.54 16.85
N ASN A 142 -1.16 19.88 16.77
CA ASN A 142 -2.36 20.76 16.76
C ASN A 142 -3.39 20.40 15.66
N ASN A 143 -2.98 19.77 14.56
CA ASN A 143 -3.91 19.38 13.49
C ASN A 143 -4.81 18.21 13.88
N ASN A 144 -4.47 17.43 14.91
CA ASN A 144 -5.25 16.26 15.30
C ASN A 144 -6.63 16.66 15.83
N GLU A 145 -6.71 17.66 16.71
CA GLU A 145 -7.98 18.12 17.27
C GLU A 145 -8.93 18.63 16.18
N ILE A 146 -8.42 19.46 15.26
CA ILE A 146 -9.22 20.00 14.14
C ILE A 146 -9.80 18.88 13.27
N VAL A 147 -9.00 17.86 12.96
CA VAL A 147 -9.45 16.72 12.15
C VAL A 147 -10.55 15.94 12.87
N ILE A 148 -10.36 15.65 14.15
CA ILE A 148 -11.31 14.86 14.92
C ILE A 148 -12.61 15.64 15.16
N ASP A 149 -12.53 16.92 15.49
CA ASP A 149 -13.72 17.77 15.66
C ASP A 149 -14.52 17.89 14.36
N TRP A 150 -13.83 18.05 13.23
CA TRP A 150 -14.49 18.07 11.92
C TRP A 150 -15.15 16.73 11.60
N LEU A 151 -14.50 15.61 11.89
CA LEU A 151 -15.04 14.25 11.72
C LEU A 151 -16.27 14.00 12.61
N ASN A 152 -16.24 14.48 13.87
CA ASN A 152 -17.35 14.38 14.82
C ASN A 152 -18.61 15.10 14.32
N ALA A 153 -18.47 16.12 13.46
CA ALA A 153 -19.58 16.85 12.86
C ALA A 153 -20.18 16.15 11.62
N GLN A 154 -19.55 15.09 11.11
CA GLN A 154 -20.00 14.38 9.90
C GLN A 154 -20.97 13.24 10.23
N LYS A 155 -21.73 12.81 9.21
CA LYS A 155 -22.60 11.64 9.34
C LYS A 155 -21.78 10.36 9.38
N PRO A 156 -22.27 9.29 10.04
CA PRO A 156 -21.62 7.98 9.97
C PRO A 156 -21.43 7.52 8.53
N LYS A 157 -20.26 6.96 8.23
CA LYS A 157 -19.89 6.41 6.91
C LYS A 157 -20.11 7.37 5.73
N SER A 158 -19.97 8.68 5.93
CA SER A 158 -20.13 9.68 4.87
C SER A 158 -18.82 10.30 4.38
N VAL A 159 -17.70 10.08 5.06
CA VAL A 159 -16.42 10.74 4.75
C VAL A 159 -15.53 9.85 3.90
N LEU A 160 -14.99 10.39 2.81
CA LEU A 160 -13.91 9.80 2.04
C LEU A 160 -12.56 10.27 2.60
N TYR A 161 -11.76 9.34 3.09
CA TYR A 161 -10.35 9.60 3.40
C TYR A 161 -9.52 9.40 2.13
N VAL A 162 -8.63 10.35 1.81
CA VAL A 162 -7.76 10.31 0.62
C VAL A 162 -6.32 10.48 1.07
N SER A 163 -5.49 9.46 0.85
CA SER A 163 -4.05 9.51 1.17
C SER A 163 -3.26 8.59 0.26
N PHE A 164 -2.23 9.14 -0.36
CA PHE A 164 -1.32 8.41 -1.25
C PHE A 164 -0.01 8.00 -0.56
N GLY A 165 -0.08 7.82 0.77
CA GLY A 165 1.06 7.39 1.58
C GLY A 165 2.02 8.51 1.98
N SER A 166 3.19 8.12 2.45
CA SER A 166 4.20 9.04 3.00
C SER A 166 5.09 9.68 1.93
N MET A 167 5.27 9.00 0.79
CA MET A 167 6.29 9.36 -0.21
C MET A 167 5.72 9.91 -1.51
N ALA A 168 4.46 9.62 -1.86
CA ALA A 168 3.88 10.10 -3.11
C ALA A 168 3.76 11.63 -3.13
N ARG A 169 4.21 12.23 -4.23
CA ARG A 169 4.14 13.66 -4.52
C ARG A 169 3.50 13.83 -5.89
N PHE A 170 2.58 14.77 -6.01
CA PHE A 170 1.89 15.06 -7.26
C PHE A 170 2.25 16.46 -7.75
N PRO A 171 2.35 16.68 -9.07
CA PRO A 171 2.45 18.03 -9.62
C PRO A 171 1.16 18.81 -9.35
N GLU A 172 1.22 20.14 -9.38
CA GLU A 172 0.06 21.01 -9.12
C GLU A 172 -1.12 20.69 -10.05
N SER A 173 -0.84 20.38 -11.33
CA SER A 173 -1.87 20.00 -12.29
C SER A 173 -2.69 18.81 -11.82
N GLN A 174 -2.05 17.75 -11.34
CA GLN A 174 -2.73 16.56 -10.82
C GLN A 174 -3.47 16.87 -9.52
N LEU A 175 -2.89 17.69 -8.62
CA LEU A 175 -3.57 18.12 -7.39
C LEU A 175 -4.86 18.91 -7.70
N ASN A 176 -4.83 19.76 -8.73
CA ASN A 176 -5.99 20.53 -9.18
C ASN A 176 -7.10 19.64 -9.74
N GLU A 177 -6.76 18.60 -10.52
CA GLU A 177 -7.73 17.62 -11.00
C GLU A 177 -8.37 16.82 -9.85
N ILE A 178 -7.55 16.36 -8.90
CA ILE A 178 -8.06 15.66 -7.71
C ILE A 178 -8.99 16.58 -6.90
N ALA A 179 -8.59 17.82 -6.64
CA ALA A 179 -9.40 18.78 -5.90
C ALA A 179 -10.75 19.07 -6.60
N GLN A 180 -10.74 19.25 -7.92
CA GLN A 180 -11.95 19.44 -8.71
C GLN A 180 -12.87 18.22 -8.66
N ALA A 181 -12.33 17.01 -8.78
CA ALA A 181 -13.10 15.77 -8.70
C ALA A 181 -13.74 15.58 -7.30
N LEU A 182 -12.99 15.88 -6.24
CA LEU A 182 -13.50 15.84 -4.86
C LEU A 182 -14.63 16.86 -4.65
N ASP A 183 -14.45 18.10 -5.11
CA ASP A 183 -15.47 19.14 -5.02
C ASP A 183 -16.74 18.76 -5.82
N ALA A 184 -16.57 18.18 -7.01
CA ALA A 184 -17.67 17.73 -7.86
C ALA A 184 -18.44 16.53 -7.28
N SER A 185 -17.76 15.66 -6.52
CA SER A 185 -18.37 14.47 -5.91
C SER A 185 -19.45 14.82 -4.86
N ASN A 186 -19.39 16.02 -4.28
CA ASN A 186 -20.19 16.43 -3.12
C ASN A 186 -20.13 15.48 -1.91
N VAL A 187 -19.11 14.62 -1.83
CA VAL A 187 -18.84 13.76 -0.69
C VAL A 187 -17.93 14.50 0.29
N PRO A 188 -18.23 14.52 1.60
CA PRO A 188 -17.29 15.02 2.59
C PRO A 188 -15.95 14.29 2.54
N PHE A 189 -14.82 14.99 2.54
CA PHE A 189 -13.52 14.34 2.41
C PHE A 189 -12.44 14.89 3.33
N ILE A 190 -11.44 14.06 3.58
CA ILE A 190 -10.14 14.48 4.13
C ILE A 190 -9.08 14.08 3.10
N PHE A 191 -8.40 15.06 2.51
CA PHE A 191 -7.32 14.82 1.58
C PHE A 191 -5.98 15.23 2.18
N VAL A 192 -5.13 14.24 2.40
CA VAL A 192 -3.79 14.42 2.94
C VAL A 192 -2.79 14.50 1.78
N LEU A 193 -2.11 15.63 1.70
CA LEU A 193 -1.07 15.86 0.72
C LEU A 193 0.31 15.94 1.37
N ARG A 194 1.30 15.47 0.62
CA ARG A 194 2.71 15.58 0.94
C ARG A 194 3.30 16.65 0.01
N PRO A 195 3.53 17.90 0.44
CA PRO A 195 4.04 18.96 -0.44
C PRO A 195 5.56 18.89 -0.65
N ASN A 196 6.01 18.95 -1.90
CA ASN A 196 7.43 19.19 -2.25
C ASN A 196 7.70 20.70 -2.38
N GLU A 197 8.91 21.10 -2.80
CA GLU A 197 9.27 22.52 -2.95
C GLU A 197 8.31 23.28 -3.88
N GLU A 198 7.90 22.65 -4.98
CA GLU A 198 6.97 23.22 -5.96
C GLU A 198 5.56 23.39 -5.40
N THR A 199 5.07 22.41 -4.63
CA THR A 199 3.67 22.36 -4.14
C THR A 199 3.51 22.84 -2.70
N ALA A 200 4.57 23.40 -2.09
CA ALA A 200 4.54 23.91 -0.72
C ALA A 200 3.51 25.02 -0.55
N SER A 201 3.42 25.94 -1.52
CA SER A 201 2.44 27.04 -1.56
C SER A 201 1.10 26.65 -2.18
N TRP A 202 0.95 25.43 -2.72
CA TRP A 202 -0.27 25.02 -3.40
C TRP A 202 -1.49 25.15 -2.48
N LEU A 203 -2.58 25.70 -3.00
CA LEU A 203 -3.88 25.78 -2.35
C LEU A 203 -4.95 25.31 -3.34
N PRO A 204 -6.03 24.67 -2.86
CA PRO A 204 -7.12 24.28 -3.73
C PRO A 204 -7.76 25.51 -4.36
N VAL A 205 -8.03 25.47 -5.67
CA VAL A 205 -8.61 26.59 -6.42
C VAL A 205 -10.06 26.86 -5.96
N GLY A 206 -10.33 28.03 -5.37
CA GLY A 206 -11.68 28.48 -4.96
C GLY A 206 -11.72 29.12 -3.56
N ASN A 207 -12.91 29.49 -3.07
CA ASN A 207 -13.06 30.11 -1.75
C ASN A 207 -12.79 29.11 -0.61
N LEU A 208 -11.76 29.37 0.19
CA LEU A 208 -11.34 28.54 1.32
C LEU A 208 -12.44 28.38 2.38
N GLU A 209 -13.28 29.39 2.60
CA GLU A 209 -14.34 29.37 3.62
C GLU A 209 -15.51 28.41 3.30
N ASP A 210 -15.80 28.19 2.02
CA ASP A 210 -16.80 27.19 1.58
C ASP A 210 -16.19 25.79 1.49
N LYS A 211 -14.89 25.69 1.21
CA LYS A 211 -14.19 24.40 1.12
C LYS A 211 -13.98 23.74 2.47
N THR A 212 -13.70 24.50 3.54
CA THR A 212 -13.61 23.94 4.91
C THR A 212 -14.92 23.35 5.43
N LYS A 213 -16.07 23.74 4.86
CA LYS A 213 -17.38 23.13 5.15
C LYS A 213 -17.60 21.79 4.45
N LYS A 214 -16.97 21.54 3.31
CA LYS A 214 -17.14 20.31 2.51
C LYS A 214 -15.99 19.31 2.67
N GLY A 215 -14.76 19.75 2.89
CA GLY A 215 -13.63 18.85 3.06
C GLY A 215 -12.38 19.51 3.62
N LEU A 216 -11.47 18.68 4.15
CA LEU A 216 -10.21 19.14 4.72
C LEU A 216 -9.06 18.80 3.78
N TYR A 217 -8.24 19.81 3.44
CA TYR A 217 -6.95 19.62 2.78
C TYR A 217 -5.85 19.75 3.83
N ILE A 218 -5.11 18.67 4.06
CA ILE A 218 -4.10 18.63 5.13
C ILE A 218 -2.73 18.42 4.53
N LYS A 219 -1.83 19.38 4.78
CA LYS A 219 -0.41 19.26 4.43
C LYS A 219 0.33 18.57 5.56
N GLY A 220 1.07 17.52 5.22
CA GLY A 220 1.91 16.82 6.19
C GLY A 220 1.20 15.64 6.84
N TRP A 221 1.43 15.44 8.14
CA TRP A 221 1.02 14.22 8.83
C TRP A 221 -0.38 14.32 9.45
N VAL A 222 -1.07 13.19 9.52
CA VAL A 222 -2.38 13.02 10.17
C VAL A 222 -2.40 11.73 10.99
N PRO A 223 -3.30 11.63 11.99
CA PRO A 223 -3.49 10.41 12.76
C PRO A 223 -4.31 9.41 11.94
N GLN A 224 -3.70 8.82 10.91
CA GLN A 224 -4.36 7.97 9.92
C GLN A 224 -5.18 6.84 10.55
N LEU A 225 -4.64 6.13 11.56
CA LEU A 225 -5.39 5.09 12.29
C LEU A 225 -6.65 5.64 12.94
N THR A 226 -6.57 6.82 13.55
CA THR A 226 -7.72 7.47 14.21
C THR A 226 -8.76 7.91 13.20
N ILE A 227 -8.35 8.41 12.03
CA ILE A 227 -9.26 8.73 10.93
C ILE A 227 -9.97 7.45 10.45
N MET A 228 -9.23 6.36 10.22
CA MET A 228 -9.83 5.10 9.76
C MET A 228 -10.80 4.48 10.77
N GLU A 229 -10.48 4.56 12.06
CA GLU A 229 -11.32 4.06 13.15
C GLU A 229 -12.61 4.90 13.33
N HIS A 230 -12.59 6.17 12.93
CA HIS A 230 -13.69 7.09 13.16
C HIS A 230 -14.98 6.65 12.45
N SER A 231 -16.12 6.74 13.14
CA SER A 231 -17.44 6.27 12.65
C SER A 231 -17.90 6.96 11.36
N ALA A 232 -17.49 8.21 11.16
CA ALA A 232 -17.77 8.99 9.96
C ALA A 232 -17.03 8.49 8.70
N THR A 233 -15.91 7.78 8.85
CA THR A 233 -15.11 7.31 7.71
C THR A 233 -15.83 6.19 6.98
N GLY A 234 -16.23 6.48 5.74
CA GLY A 234 -17.01 5.61 4.87
C GLY A 234 -16.21 4.95 3.75
N GLY A 235 -15.07 5.51 3.37
CA GLY A 235 -14.20 4.93 2.36
C GLY A 235 -12.79 5.52 2.39
N PHE A 236 -11.86 4.84 1.73
CA PHE A 236 -10.45 5.22 1.69
C PHE A 236 -9.86 5.12 0.27
N MET A 237 -9.59 6.27 -0.35
CA MET A 237 -8.80 6.34 -1.56
C MET A 237 -7.30 6.25 -1.23
N THR A 238 -6.65 5.21 -1.74
CA THR A 238 -5.31 4.82 -1.32
C THR A 238 -4.40 4.45 -2.49
N HIS A 239 -3.13 4.80 -2.35
CA HIS A 239 -2.06 4.27 -3.20
C HIS A 239 -1.79 2.76 -3.06
N CYS A 240 -2.54 2.02 -2.24
CA CYS A 240 -2.34 0.58 -2.02
C CYS A 240 -0.98 0.18 -1.44
N GLY A 241 -0.30 1.08 -0.72
CA GLY A 241 0.83 0.68 0.11
C GLY A 241 0.38 -0.32 1.18
N THR A 242 1.18 -1.35 1.41
CA THR A 242 0.86 -2.50 2.27
C THR A 242 0.28 -2.11 3.63
N ASN A 243 0.96 -1.23 4.37
CA ASN A 243 0.47 -0.78 5.68
C ASN A 243 -0.92 -0.13 5.57
N SER A 244 -1.13 0.72 4.56
CA SER A 244 -2.42 1.39 4.37
C SER A 244 -3.54 0.41 4.03
N VAL A 245 -3.26 -0.65 3.26
CA VAL A 245 -4.22 -1.73 2.98
C VAL A 245 -4.56 -2.49 4.25
N LEU A 246 -3.57 -2.91 5.04
CA LEU A 246 -3.79 -3.64 6.29
C LEU A 246 -4.54 -2.80 7.35
N GLU A 247 -4.24 -1.50 7.44
CA GLU A 247 -4.97 -0.57 8.30
C GLU A 247 -6.44 -0.45 7.87
N ALA A 248 -6.72 -0.32 6.57
CA ALA A 248 -8.09 -0.26 6.06
C ALA A 248 -8.87 -1.54 6.34
N ILE A 249 -8.24 -2.71 6.15
CA ILE A 249 -8.80 -4.03 6.50
C ILE A 249 -9.10 -4.09 8.00
N THR A 250 -8.16 -3.62 8.84
CA THR A 250 -8.29 -3.64 10.31
C THR A 250 -9.55 -2.90 10.78
N PHE A 251 -9.89 -1.78 10.14
CA PHE A 251 -11.04 -0.95 10.51
C PHE A 251 -12.28 -1.17 9.63
N GLY A 252 -12.22 -2.12 8.69
CA GLY A 252 -13.32 -2.43 7.79
C GLY A 252 -13.73 -1.25 6.90
N VAL A 253 -12.76 -0.48 6.41
CA VAL A 253 -13.00 0.66 5.52
C VAL A 253 -12.81 0.22 4.07
N PRO A 254 -13.83 0.34 3.20
CA PRO A 254 -13.70 -0.03 1.80
C PRO A 254 -12.74 0.93 1.07
N MET A 255 -12.01 0.39 0.10
CA MET A 255 -10.92 1.11 -0.58
C MET A 255 -11.30 1.56 -1.98
N ILE A 256 -10.76 2.69 -2.41
CA ILE A 256 -10.67 3.08 -3.82
C ILE A 256 -9.19 3.03 -4.18
N THR A 257 -8.81 2.10 -5.05
CA THR A 257 -7.40 1.84 -5.33
C THR A 257 -6.86 2.80 -6.37
N TRP A 258 -5.69 3.37 -6.08
CA TRP A 258 -4.93 4.20 -7.03
C TRP A 258 -3.43 3.97 -6.85
N PRO A 259 -2.94 2.75 -7.14
CA PRO A 259 -1.52 2.42 -7.06
C PRO A 259 -0.67 3.33 -7.97
N LEU A 260 0.56 3.60 -7.52
CA LEU A 260 1.47 4.54 -8.17
C LEU A 260 2.83 3.90 -8.51
N TYR A 261 3.42 3.12 -7.59
CA TYR A 261 4.77 2.57 -7.74
C TYR A 261 5.05 1.39 -6.79
N ALA A 262 6.27 0.85 -6.84
CA ALA A 262 6.71 -0.27 -6.01
C ALA A 262 5.74 -1.46 -6.11
N ASP A 263 5.39 -2.06 -4.98
CA ASP A 263 4.53 -3.24 -4.90
C ASP A 263 3.03 -2.92 -4.88
N GLN A 264 2.65 -1.65 -5.05
CA GLN A 264 1.27 -1.18 -4.86
C GLN A 264 0.27 -1.84 -5.81
N PHE A 265 0.64 -2.05 -7.08
CA PHE A 265 -0.20 -2.76 -8.04
C PHE A 265 -0.39 -4.25 -7.69
N TYR A 266 0.57 -4.87 -6.99
CA TYR A 266 0.42 -6.24 -6.51
C TYR A 266 -0.45 -6.28 -5.25
N ASN A 267 -0.29 -5.31 -4.35
CA ASN A 267 -1.12 -5.18 -3.15
C ASN A 267 -2.58 -4.87 -3.49
N GLU A 268 -2.83 -4.10 -4.54
CA GLU A 268 -4.17 -3.86 -5.11
C GLU A 268 -4.89 -5.18 -5.43
N LYS A 269 -4.18 -6.23 -5.87
CA LYS A 269 -4.81 -7.52 -6.17
C LYS A 269 -5.41 -8.19 -4.95
N VAL A 270 -4.85 -7.96 -3.76
CA VAL A 270 -5.46 -8.42 -2.51
C VAL A 270 -6.80 -7.73 -2.29
N VAL A 271 -6.88 -6.43 -2.57
CA VAL A 271 -8.10 -5.63 -2.45
C VAL A 271 -9.18 -6.14 -3.42
N GLU A 272 -8.82 -6.30 -4.70
CA GLU A 272 -9.69 -6.74 -5.78
C GLU A 272 -10.24 -8.16 -5.52
N VAL A 273 -9.35 -9.13 -5.28
CA VAL A 273 -9.73 -10.56 -5.11
C VAL A 273 -10.57 -10.77 -3.85
N ARG A 274 -10.42 -9.93 -2.82
CA ARG A 274 -11.19 -10.01 -1.59
C ARG A 274 -12.43 -9.13 -1.56
N GLY A 275 -12.70 -8.37 -2.64
CA GLY A 275 -13.85 -7.46 -2.71
C GLY A 275 -13.82 -6.38 -1.61
N LEU A 276 -12.63 -5.89 -1.29
CA LEU A 276 -12.41 -4.86 -0.26
C LEU A 276 -12.48 -3.44 -0.84
N GLY A 277 -12.60 -3.31 -2.16
CA GLY A 277 -12.60 -2.07 -2.93
C GLY A 277 -12.83 -2.35 -4.40
#